data_AF-K8A4U0-F1
#
_entry.id   AF-K8A4U0-F1
#
_cell.length_a   1.000
_cell.length_b   1.000
_cell.length_c   1.000
_cell.angle_alpha   90.00
_cell.angle_beta   90.00
_cell.angle_gamma   90.00
#
_symmetry.space_group_name_H-M   'P 1'
#
loop_
_entity.id
_entity.type
_entity.pdbx_description
1 polymer ?
#
loop_
_entity_poly.entity_id
_entity_poly.type
_entity_poly.pdbx_seq_one_letter_code
_entity_poly.pdbx_strand_id
1 'polypeptide(L)'
;MLVRQARPGKLFNPWVGLGSRKTVQTFMESEAHQAMLLEHSRGKRGDALREALNRAFATPYLNEALISLGKIVSAVQRWSVIKWSAFTALLMYLFLPTLVAYLRQGMMDFEHGRIYLTVPVGLQSVEQLQYSLMGIASVHGVAMACIAPVGMIVGYLWRKSWLKRRFGRPLAAWSLQQQRLRSRWIIGSLLTLVFATGLLLAAPVWITQDEMLFGVVPVHEALQQLAQLRR
;
A
#
# COMPACT_ATOMS: atom_id res chain seq x y z
N MET A 1 6.26 24.31 15.91
CA MET A 1 6.24 22.84 16.16
C MET A 1 6.16 22.00 14.87
N LEU A 2 5.31 22.36 13.89
CA LEU A 2 5.25 21.69 12.56
C LEU A 2 6.59 21.63 11.82
N VAL A 3 7.36 22.72 11.82
CA VAL A 3 8.67 22.83 11.16
C VAL A 3 9.66 21.78 11.66
N ARG A 4 9.63 21.44 12.97
CA ARG A 4 10.49 20.40 13.54
C ARG A 4 10.09 18.98 13.11
N GLN A 5 8.84 18.75 12.75
CA GLN A 5 8.32 17.45 12.28
C GLN A 5 8.55 17.25 10.77
N ALA A 6 8.75 18.33 10.01
CA ALA A 6 9.02 18.29 8.58
C ALA A 6 10.51 18.09 8.21
N ARG A 7 11.35 17.69 9.17
CA ARG A 7 12.78 17.40 8.92
C ARG A 7 12.95 16.14 8.08
N PRO A 8 13.89 16.10 7.11
CA PRO A 8 14.04 14.98 6.17
C PRO A 8 14.11 13.61 6.84
N GLY A 9 14.96 13.44 7.86
CA GLY A 9 15.12 12.15 8.56
C GLY A 9 13.84 11.63 9.24
N LYS A 10 12.95 12.51 9.70
CA LYS A 10 11.66 12.11 10.27
C LYS A 10 10.63 11.74 9.20
N LEU A 11 10.73 12.32 8.01
CA LEU A 11 9.83 12.04 6.89
C LEU A 11 10.12 10.67 6.25
N PHE A 12 11.38 10.21 6.32
CA PHE A 12 11.76 8.86 5.93
C PHE A 12 11.37 7.78 6.95
N ASN A 13 10.76 8.13 8.09
CA ASN A 13 10.30 7.13 9.04
C ASN A 13 8.93 6.54 8.61
N PRO A 14 8.76 5.21 8.50
CA PRO A 14 7.47 4.57 8.19
C PRO A 14 6.35 4.89 9.18
N TRP A 15 6.70 5.37 10.36
CA TRP A 15 5.80 5.76 11.44
C TRP A 15 5.59 7.28 11.54
N VAL A 16 6.01 8.06 10.53
CA VAL A 16 5.81 9.52 10.48
C VAL A 16 4.35 9.93 10.72
N GLY A 17 3.38 9.12 10.28
CA GLY A 17 1.97 9.36 10.53
C GLY A 17 1.57 9.31 12.01
N LEU A 18 2.18 8.42 12.81
CA LEU A 18 1.96 8.39 14.26
C LEU A 18 2.72 9.54 14.94
N GLY A 19 3.99 9.73 14.60
CA GLY A 19 4.86 10.74 15.23
C GLY A 19 4.45 12.19 14.97
N SER A 20 3.77 12.46 13.85
CA SER A 20 3.27 13.80 13.50
C SER A 20 1.78 14.01 13.83
N ARG A 21 1.05 12.95 14.22
CA ARG A 21 -0.40 12.98 14.38
C ARG A 21 -0.87 14.10 15.31
N LYS A 22 -0.33 14.13 16.54
CA LYS A 22 -0.71 15.13 17.55
C LYS A 22 -0.44 16.55 17.06
N THR A 23 0.72 16.77 16.45
CA THR A 23 1.10 18.08 15.91
C THR A 23 0.19 18.55 14.77
N VAL A 24 -0.18 17.65 13.85
CA VAL A 24 -1.12 17.98 12.77
C VAL A 24 -2.53 18.20 13.33
N GLN A 25 -2.94 17.41 14.33
CA GLN A 25 -4.25 17.56 14.95
C GLN A 25 -4.39 18.92 15.66
N THR A 26 -3.43 19.31 16.50
CA THR A 26 -3.42 20.63 17.16
C THR A 26 -3.39 21.77 16.15
N PHE A 27 -2.71 21.60 15.01
CA PHE A 27 -2.76 22.59 13.94
C PHE A 27 -4.16 22.69 13.31
N MET A 28 -4.85 21.56 13.14
CA MET A 28 -6.19 21.54 12.56
C MET A 28 -7.28 22.00 13.53
N GLU A 29 -7.02 22.06 14.83
CA GLU A 29 -7.96 22.58 15.84
C GLU A 29 -8.16 24.10 15.73
N SER A 30 -7.18 24.84 15.18
CA SER A 30 -7.30 26.28 15.00
C SER A 30 -8.09 26.65 13.74
N GLU A 31 -9.15 27.42 13.90
CA GLU A 31 -9.95 27.97 12.78
C GLU A 31 -9.11 28.83 11.84
N ALA A 32 -8.17 29.61 12.40
CA ALA A 32 -7.23 30.41 11.63
C ALA A 32 -6.36 29.56 10.70
N HIS A 33 -5.88 28.40 11.16
CA HIS A 33 -5.13 27.46 10.32
C HIS A 33 -6.03 26.77 9.29
N GLN A 34 -7.29 26.47 9.62
CA GLN A 34 -8.26 25.94 8.65
C GLN A 34 -8.57 26.96 7.54
N ALA A 35 -8.81 28.23 7.91
CA ALA A 35 -9.02 29.33 6.97
C ALA A 35 -7.79 29.53 6.08
N MET A 36 -6.59 29.44 6.64
CA MET A 36 -5.34 29.48 5.88
C MET A 36 -5.29 28.39 4.80
N LEU A 37 -5.69 27.14 5.11
CA LEU A 37 -5.73 26.06 4.13
C LEU A 37 -6.78 26.32 3.04
N LEU A 38 -7.94 26.86 3.40
CA LEU A 38 -8.99 27.21 2.46
C LEU A 38 -8.53 28.29 1.48
N GLU A 39 -7.96 29.39 1.98
CA GLU A 39 -7.49 30.49 1.13
C GLU A 39 -6.30 30.08 0.25
N HIS A 40 -5.38 29.27 0.78
CA HIS A 40 -4.31 28.69 -0.03
C HIS A 40 -4.86 27.76 -1.12
N SER A 41 -5.93 27.02 -0.84
CA SER A 41 -6.55 26.15 -1.84
C SER A 41 -7.21 26.89 -2.99
N ARG A 42 -7.64 28.14 -2.76
CA ARG A 42 -8.15 29.07 -3.76
C ARG A 42 -7.04 29.71 -4.61
N GLY A 43 -5.78 29.34 -4.38
CA GLY A 43 -4.63 29.83 -5.14
C GLY A 43 -3.93 31.04 -4.52
N LYS A 44 -4.40 31.57 -3.39
CA LYS A 44 -3.75 32.71 -2.71
C LYS A 44 -2.41 32.27 -2.09
N ARG A 45 -1.38 33.12 -2.27
CA ARG A 45 -0.02 32.90 -1.77
C ARG A 45 0.57 34.21 -1.26
N GLY A 46 1.61 34.11 -0.43
CA GLY A 46 2.37 35.28 0.02
C GLY A 46 1.49 36.34 0.69
N ASP A 47 1.62 37.59 0.27
CA ASP A 47 0.90 38.71 0.88
C ASP A 47 -0.61 38.68 0.62
N ALA A 48 -1.06 38.13 -0.51
CA ALA A 48 -2.49 37.95 -0.78
C ALA A 48 -3.14 36.93 0.19
N LEU A 49 -2.37 35.92 0.62
CA LEU A 49 -2.81 34.99 1.66
C LEU A 49 -2.81 35.67 3.04
N ARG A 50 -1.79 36.48 3.33
CA ARG A 50 -1.73 37.26 4.57
C ARG A 50 -2.92 38.22 4.69
N GLU A 51 -3.25 38.91 3.60
CA GLU A 51 -4.35 39.85 3.53
C GLU A 51 -5.70 39.15 3.69
N ALA A 52 -5.90 38.00 3.05
CA ALA A 52 -7.09 37.17 3.23
C ALA A 52 -7.28 36.64 4.67
N LEU A 53 -6.23 36.65 5.49
CA LEU A 53 -6.25 36.25 6.89
C LEU A 53 -6.21 37.46 7.84
N ASN A 54 -6.64 38.65 7.37
CA ASN A 54 -6.64 39.89 8.14
C ASN A 54 -5.28 40.24 8.77
N ARG A 55 -4.18 39.88 8.09
CA ARG A 55 -2.79 40.06 8.57
C ARG A 55 -2.51 39.41 9.93
N ALA A 56 -3.31 38.43 10.35
CA ALA A 56 -3.15 37.73 11.62
C ALA A 56 -1.81 36.99 11.75
N PHE A 57 -1.14 36.70 10.63
CA PHE A 57 0.13 35.97 10.59
C PHE A 57 1.15 36.64 9.68
N ALA A 58 2.43 36.43 10.01
CA ALA A 58 3.53 36.81 9.14
C ALA A 58 3.60 35.89 7.91
N THR A 59 3.82 36.48 6.72
CA THR A 59 4.04 35.76 5.45
C THR A 59 5.06 34.61 5.54
N PRO A 60 6.25 34.77 6.18
CA PRO A 60 7.19 33.66 6.33
C PRO A 60 6.62 32.49 7.13
N TYR A 61 5.88 32.77 8.22
CA TYR A 61 5.23 31.72 9.02
C TYR A 61 4.20 30.93 8.20
N LEU A 62 3.36 31.62 7.41
CA LEU A 62 2.35 30.98 6.56
C LEU A 62 3.00 30.01 5.56
N ASN A 63 4.06 30.47 4.88
CA ASN A 63 4.78 29.66 3.91
C ASN A 63 5.43 28.43 4.57
N GLU A 64 6.13 28.63 5.69
CA GLU A 64 6.75 27.52 6.42
C GLU A 64 5.75 26.49 6.92
N ALA A 65 4.60 26.94 7.45
CA ALA A 65 3.55 26.06 7.95
C ALA A 65 2.96 25.21 6.81
N LEU A 66 2.61 25.83 5.67
CA LEU A 66 2.05 25.15 4.50
C LEU A 66 3.02 24.16 3.85
N ILE A 67 4.30 24.54 3.75
CA ILE A 67 5.37 23.67 3.24
C ILE A 67 5.56 22.49 4.20
N SER A 68 5.69 22.76 5.50
CA SER A 68 5.93 21.72 6.52
C SER A 68 4.79 20.72 6.60
N LEU A 69 3.55 21.20 6.68
CA LEU A 69 2.35 20.37 6.66
C LEU A 69 2.29 19.54 5.38
N GLY A 70 2.65 20.13 4.24
CA GLY A 70 2.69 19.45 2.97
C GLY A 70 3.68 18.32 2.85
N LYS A 71 4.89 18.54 3.36
CA LYS A 71 5.92 17.51 3.45
C LYS A 71 5.46 16.35 4.32
N ILE A 72 4.87 16.63 5.48
CA ILE A 72 4.32 15.62 6.38
C ILE A 72 3.20 14.82 5.71
N VAL A 73 2.18 15.48 5.16
CA VAL A 73 1.07 14.79 4.47
C VAL A 73 1.60 13.93 3.33
N SER A 74 2.48 14.47 2.49
CA SER A 74 3.05 13.71 1.36
C SER A 74 3.85 12.50 1.82
N ALA A 75 4.65 12.61 2.89
CA ALA A 75 5.39 11.49 3.46
C ALA A 75 4.45 10.39 3.99
N VAL A 76 3.39 10.78 4.73
CA VAL A 76 2.35 9.86 5.19
C VAL A 76 1.68 9.14 4.01
N GLN A 77 1.36 9.87 2.94
CA GLN A 77 0.74 9.26 1.75
C GLN A 77 1.68 8.27 1.05
N ARG A 78 2.97 8.60 0.90
CA ARG A 78 3.98 7.69 0.31
C ARG A 78 4.12 6.40 1.13
N TRP A 79 4.28 6.53 2.44
CA TRP A 79 4.37 5.36 3.33
C TRP A 79 3.10 4.53 3.33
N SER A 80 1.94 5.17 3.22
CA SER A 80 0.69 4.43 3.13
C SER A 80 0.56 3.64 1.82
N VAL A 81 1.08 4.15 0.69
CA VAL A 81 1.16 3.36 -0.56
C VAL A 81 2.02 2.12 -0.34
N ILE A 82 3.22 2.27 0.23
CA ILE A 82 4.13 1.15 0.51
C ILE A 82 3.46 0.09 1.41
N LYS A 83 2.82 0.53 2.50
CA LYS A 83 2.13 -0.37 3.43
C LYS A 83 0.97 -1.11 2.76
N TRP A 84 0.18 -0.42 1.94
CA TRP A 84 -0.89 -1.07 1.19
C TRP A 84 -0.33 -2.05 0.15
N SER A 85 0.76 -1.71 -0.54
CA SER A 85 1.40 -2.63 -1.48
C SER A 85 1.90 -3.90 -0.80
N ALA A 86 2.58 -3.77 0.35
CA ALA A 86 3.04 -4.91 1.13
C ALA A 86 1.87 -5.75 1.67
N PHE A 87 0.82 -5.11 2.19
CA PHE A 87 -0.37 -5.79 2.68
C PHE A 87 -1.11 -6.54 1.57
N THR A 88 -1.33 -5.91 0.42
CA THR A 88 -1.96 -6.56 -0.73
C THR A 88 -1.11 -7.70 -1.28
N ALA A 89 0.22 -7.55 -1.32
CA ALA A 89 1.12 -8.63 -1.71
C ALA A 89 1.04 -9.84 -0.76
N LEU A 90 0.96 -9.59 0.56
CA LEU A 90 0.76 -10.65 1.55
C LEU A 90 -0.59 -11.35 1.36
N LEU A 91 -1.67 -10.60 1.11
CA LEU A 91 -2.97 -11.20 0.81
C LEU A 91 -2.94 -12.04 -0.47
N MET A 92 -2.27 -11.56 -1.52
CA MET A 92 -2.05 -12.36 -2.74
C MET A 92 -1.29 -13.64 -2.44
N TYR A 93 -0.21 -13.55 -1.65
CA TYR A 93 0.59 -14.70 -1.27
C TYR A 93 -0.23 -15.77 -0.55
N LEU A 94 -1.19 -15.38 0.30
CA LEU A 94 -2.09 -16.30 0.98
C LEU A 94 -3.19 -16.84 0.05
N PHE A 95 -3.70 -16.02 -0.87
CA PHE A 95 -4.85 -16.37 -1.70
C PHE A 95 -4.48 -17.16 -2.96
N LEU A 96 -3.38 -16.82 -3.63
CA LEU A 96 -2.98 -17.44 -4.90
C LEU A 96 -2.78 -18.96 -4.82
N PRO A 97 -2.14 -19.53 -3.78
CA PRO A 97 -2.00 -20.98 -3.64
C PRO A 97 -3.36 -21.68 -3.54
N THR A 98 -4.31 -21.09 -2.80
CA THR A 98 -5.67 -21.64 -2.66
C THR A 98 -6.44 -21.60 -3.97
N LEU A 99 -6.27 -20.55 -4.76
CA LEU A 99 -6.87 -20.43 -6.08
C LEU A 99 -6.33 -21.50 -7.04
N VAL A 100 -5.02 -21.73 -7.04
CA VAL A 100 -4.39 -22.76 -7.88
C VAL A 100 -4.80 -24.16 -7.46
N ALA A 101 -4.88 -24.43 -6.16
CA ALA A 101 -5.39 -25.70 -5.64
C ALA A 101 -6.85 -25.92 -6.07
N TYR A 102 -7.69 -24.89 -5.96
CA TYR A 102 -9.09 -24.95 -6.39
C TYR A 102 -9.24 -25.19 -7.91
N LEU A 103 -8.39 -24.55 -8.72
CA LEU A 103 -8.38 -24.73 -10.18
C LEU A 103 -7.65 -26.00 -10.65
N ARG A 104 -7.03 -26.77 -9.73
CA ARG A 104 -6.21 -27.96 -10.01
C ARG A 104 -5.08 -27.71 -11.02
N GLN A 105 -4.47 -26.53 -10.96
CA GLN A 105 -3.39 -26.10 -11.87
C GLN A 105 -1.98 -26.24 -11.26
N GLY A 106 -1.83 -27.07 -10.22
CA GLY A 106 -0.53 -27.29 -9.57
C GLY A 106 0.51 -27.91 -10.50
N MET A 107 1.76 -27.50 -10.37
CA MET A 107 2.89 -28.09 -11.10
C MET A 107 3.44 -29.27 -10.31
N MET A 108 3.44 -30.47 -10.88
CA MET A 108 4.02 -31.65 -10.25
C MET A 108 5.53 -31.68 -10.42
N ASP A 109 6.25 -31.82 -9.31
CA ASP A 109 7.65 -32.22 -9.26
C ASP A 109 7.70 -33.72 -8.93
N PHE A 110 8.03 -34.51 -9.94
CA PHE A 110 8.10 -35.97 -9.84
C PHE A 110 9.35 -36.46 -9.09
N GLU A 111 10.42 -35.67 -9.01
CA GLU A 111 11.65 -36.08 -8.33
C GLU A 111 11.49 -36.07 -6.81
N HIS A 112 10.73 -35.12 -6.28
CA HIS A 112 10.55 -34.95 -4.83
C HIS A 112 9.16 -35.35 -4.33
N GLY A 113 8.26 -35.83 -5.21
CA GLY A 113 6.87 -36.14 -4.85
C GLY A 113 6.09 -34.93 -4.34
N ARG A 114 6.39 -33.73 -4.87
CA ARG A 114 5.80 -32.46 -4.44
C ARG A 114 4.92 -31.87 -5.53
N ILE A 115 3.79 -31.33 -5.14
CA ILE A 115 2.91 -30.52 -5.98
C ILE A 115 3.12 -29.06 -5.59
N TYR A 116 3.82 -28.31 -6.44
CA TYR A 116 4.04 -26.89 -6.22
C TYR A 116 2.77 -26.12 -6.59
N LEU A 117 2.19 -25.43 -5.60
CA LEU A 117 1.09 -24.49 -5.79
C LEU A 117 1.58 -23.12 -6.25
N THR A 118 2.87 -22.87 -6.08
CA THR A 118 3.60 -21.71 -6.61
C THR A 118 4.90 -22.22 -7.23
N VAL A 119 5.25 -21.74 -8.43
CA VAL A 119 6.30 -22.31 -9.28
C VAL A 119 7.62 -22.57 -8.53
N PRO A 120 8.25 -23.75 -8.71
CA PRO A 120 9.49 -24.11 -8.03
C PRO A 120 10.59 -23.10 -8.36
N VAL A 121 11.31 -22.68 -7.32
CA VAL A 121 12.27 -21.59 -7.42
C VAL A 121 13.68 -22.15 -7.54
N GLY A 122 14.34 -21.87 -8.66
CA GLY A 122 15.78 -22.00 -8.81
C GLY A 122 16.43 -20.62 -8.84
N LEU A 123 17.11 -20.22 -7.76
CA LEU A 123 17.89 -18.97 -7.70
C LEU A 123 19.36 -19.17 -8.12
N GLN A 124 19.73 -20.37 -8.58
CA GLN A 124 21.14 -20.72 -8.79
C GLN A 124 21.67 -20.22 -10.15
N SER A 125 20.80 -19.93 -11.12
CA SER A 125 21.19 -19.36 -12.42
C SER A 125 20.16 -18.36 -12.96
N VAL A 126 20.60 -17.49 -13.88
CA VAL A 126 19.74 -16.51 -14.58
C VAL A 126 18.63 -17.22 -15.36
N GLU A 127 18.94 -18.36 -15.97
CA GLU A 127 17.98 -19.18 -16.73
C GLU A 127 16.88 -19.75 -15.81
N GLN A 128 17.25 -20.25 -14.64
CA GLN A 128 16.28 -20.74 -13.65
C GLN A 128 15.39 -19.62 -13.08
N LEU A 129 15.96 -18.43 -12.87
CA LEU A 129 15.19 -17.26 -12.45
C LEU A 129 14.18 -16.86 -13.52
N GLN A 130 14.59 -16.83 -14.79
CA GLN A 130 13.70 -16.53 -15.91
C GLN A 130 12.56 -17.55 -16.01
N TYR A 131 12.87 -18.84 -15.90
CA TYR A 131 11.86 -19.91 -15.89
C TYR A 131 10.86 -19.73 -14.74
N SER A 132 11.35 -19.45 -13.52
CA SER A 132 10.52 -19.20 -12.34
C SER A 132 9.59 -18.01 -12.54
N LEU A 133 10.10 -16.90 -13.09
CA LEU A 133 9.31 -15.71 -13.40
C LEU A 133 8.25 -15.96 -14.47
N MET A 134 8.60 -16.68 -15.54
CA MET A 134 7.63 -17.07 -16.58
C MET A 134 6.53 -17.96 -16.02
N GLY A 135 6.87 -18.90 -15.15
CA GLY A 135 5.89 -19.75 -14.48
C GLY A 135 4.97 -18.97 -13.54
N ILE A 136 5.49 -18.02 -12.75
CA ILE A 136 4.65 -17.15 -11.91
C ILE A 136 3.71 -16.32 -12.81
N ALA A 137 4.23 -15.78 -13.92
CA ALA A 137 3.44 -14.99 -14.85
C ALA A 137 2.32 -15.81 -15.52
N SER A 138 2.59 -17.06 -15.91
CA SER A 138 1.58 -17.91 -16.57
C SER A 138 0.50 -18.40 -15.61
N VAL A 139 0.88 -18.78 -14.38
CA VAL A 139 -0.07 -19.37 -13.40
C VAL A 139 -0.80 -18.29 -12.60
N HIS A 140 -0.08 -17.26 -12.14
CA HIS A 140 -0.63 -16.28 -11.21
C HIS A 140 -0.80 -14.88 -11.83
N GLY A 141 -0.24 -14.62 -13.01
CA GLY A 141 -0.14 -13.28 -13.58
C GLY A 141 -1.48 -12.57 -13.76
N VAL A 142 -2.50 -13.26 -14.28
CA VAL A 142 -3.84 -12.67 -14.47
C VAL A 142 -4.47 -12.29 -13.13
N ALA A 143 -4.46 -13.20 -12.15
CA ALA A 143 -5.01 -12.95 -10.83
C ALA A 143 -4.27 -11.80 -10.12
N MET A 144 -2.93 -11.80 -10.18
CA MET A 144 -2.09 -10.72 -9.64
C MET A 144 -2.40 -9.37 -10.31
N ALA A 145 -2.55 -9.33 -11.63
CA ALA A 145 -2.89 -8.14 -12.39
C ALA A 145 -4.28 -7.58 -12.06
N CYS A 146 -5.24 -8.43 -11.67
CA CYS A 146 -6.56 -8.00 -11.19
C CYS A 146 -6.55 -7.54 -9.72
N ILE A 147 -5.91 -8.28 -8.82
CA ILE A 147 -5.95 -8.00 -7.37
C ILE A 147 -5.11 -6.76 -7.03
N ALA A 148 -3.99 -6.52 -7.71
CA ALA A 148 -3.10 -5.39 -7.44
C ALA A 148 -3.80 -4.01 -7.54
N PRO A 149 -4.47 -3.66 -8.67
CA PRO A 149 -5.16 -2.39 -8.79
C PRO A 149 -6.33 -2.28 -7.80
N VAL A 150 -7.08 -3.36 -7.55
CA VAL A 150 -8.19 -3.37 -6.59
C VAL A 150 -7.67 -3.02 -5.19
N GLY A 151 -6.61 -3.67 -4.73
CA GLY A 151 -5.99 -3.37 -3.43
C GLY A 151 -5.52 -1.91 -3.33
N MET A 152 -4.95 -1.36 -4.41
CA MET A 152 -4.51 0.03 -4.43
C MET A 152 -5.66 1.04 -4.43
N ILE A 153 -6.77 0.73 -5.10
CA ILE A 153 -7.99 1.55 -5.11
C ILE A 153 -8.60 1.56 -3.71
N VAL A 154 -8.76 0.39 -3.07
CA VAL A 154 -9.23 0.28 -1.69
C VAL A 154 -8.33 1.07 -0.76
N GLY A 155 -7.01 0.93 -0.90
CA GLY A 155 -6.04 1.69 -0.11
C GLY A 155 -6.14 3.20 -0.33
N TYR A 156 -6.43 3.66 -1.54
CA TYR A 156 -6.68 5.08 -1.82
C TYR A 156 -7.95 5.59 -1.14
N LEU A 157 -9.06 4.86 -1.24
CA LEU A 157 -10.33 5.19 -0.57
C LEU A 157 -10.16 5.22 0.94
N TRP A 158 -9.38 4.29 1.49
CA TRP A 158 -9.00 4.27 2.89
C TRP A 158 -8.22 5.52 3.29
N ARG A 159 -7.16 5.89 2.55
CA ARG A 159 -6.36 7.09 2.83
C ARG A 159 -7.19 8.37 2.82
N LYS A 160 -8.10 8.50 1.84
CA LYS A 160 -9.03 9.63 1.74
C LYS A 160 -9.97 9.70 2.94
N SER A 161 -10.56 8.56 3.32
CA SER A 161 -11.49 8.47 4.45
C SER A 161 -10.78 8.70 5.78
N TRP A 162 -9.58 8.13 5.95
CA TRP A 162 -8.75 8.28 7.14
C TRP A 162 -8.35 9.74 7.37
N LEU A 163 -7.90 10.44 6.33
CA LEU A 163 -7.52 11.85 6.42
C LEU A 163 -8.72 12.72 6.82
N LYS A 164 -9.87 12.51 6.18
CA LYS A 164 -11.13 13.22 6.49
C LYS A 164 -11.61 12.96 7.92
N ARG A 165 -11.57 11.70 8.38
CA ARG A 165 -12.03 11.30 9.73
C ARG A 165 -11.10 11.78 10.84
N ARG A 166 -9.77 11.79 10.61
CA ARG A 166 -8.78 12.11 11.66
C ARG A 166 -8.44 13.59 11.78
N PHE A 167 -8.52 14.35 10.68
CA PHE A 167 -8.04 15.73 10.63
C PHE A 167 -9.05 16.71 10.02
N GLY A 168 -10.27 16.24 9.74
CA GLY A 168 -11.35 17.08 9.24
C GLY A 168 -11.37 17.27 7.72
N ARG A 169 -12.45 17.90 7.25
CA ARG A 169 -12.68 18.22 5.84
C ARG A 169 -11.68 19.23 5.24
N PRO A 170 -11.26 20.29 5.95
CA PRO A 170 -10.37 21.31 5.37
C PRO A 170 -9.03 20.72 4.91
N LEU A 171 -8.38 19.88 5.75
CA LEU A 171 -7.11 19.25 5.38
C LEU A 171 -7.28 18.26 4.22
N ALA A 172 -8.38 17.50 4.20
CA ALA A 172 -8.63 16.53 3.15
C ALA A 172 -8.88 17.20 1.78
N ALA A 173 -9.68 18.27 1.75
CA ALA A 173 -9.95 19.05 0.54
C ALA A 173 -8.67 19.72 0.02
N TRP A 174 -7.94 20.40 0.89
CA TRP A 174 -6.66 21.02 0.53
C TRP A 174 -5.64 19.99 0.03
N SER A 175 -5.56 18.81 0.65
CA SER A 175 -4.64 17.75 0.21
C SER A 175 -4.99 17.20 -1.17
N LEU A 176 -6.28 17.16 -1.53
CA LEU A 176 -6.73 16.77 -2.87
C LEU A 176 -6.39 17.85 -3.90
N GLN A 177 -6.72 19.12 -3.61
CA GLN A 177 -6.48 20.25 -4.52
C GLN A 177 -4.99 20.47 -4.77
N GLN A 178 -4.14 20.27 -3.76
CA GLN A 178 -2.69 20.36 -3.88
C GLN A 178 -2.04 19.09 -4.45
N GLN A 179 -2.83 18.14 -4.98
CA GLN A 179 -2.40 16.84 -5.50
C GLN A 179 -1.54 15.99 -4.54
N ARG A 180 -1.62 16.24 -3.23
CA ARG A 180 -0.89 15.49 -2.20
C ARG A 180 -1.56 14.16 -1.92
N LEU A 181 -2.88 14.11 -2.03
CA LEU A 181 -3.70 12.90 -1.97
C LEU A 181 -4.05 12.42 -3.39
N ARG A 182 -3.06 11.98 -4.16
CA ARG A 182 -3.28 11.45 -5.52
C ARG A 182 -3.43 9.93 -5.51
N SER A 183 -4.30 9.40 -6.39
CA SER A 183 -4.31 7.97 -6.67
C SER A 183 -3.00 7.60 -7.38
N ARG A 184 -2.12 6.89 -6.69
CA ARG A 184 -0.87 6.32 -7.22
C ARG A 184 -1.05 4.84 -7.52
N TRP A 185 -2.22 4.47 -8.05
CA TRP A 185 -2.62 3.09 -8.21
C TRP A 185 -1.69 2.31 -9.14
N ILE A 186 -1.18 2.93 -10.22
CA ILE A 186 -0.21 2.30 -11.14
C ILE A 186 1.07 1.94 -10.39
N ILE A 187 1.74 2.93 -9.80
CA ILE A 187 3.01 2.73 -9.05
C ILE A 187 2.80 1.76 -7.89
N GLY A 188 1.70 1.89 -7.15
CA GLY A 188 1.36 0.99 -6.06
C GLY A 188 1.11 -0.45 -6.53
N SER A 189 0.50 -0.63 -7.70
CA SER A 189 0.25 -1.95 -8.29
C SER A 189 1.57 -2.59 -8.71
N LEU A 190 2.44 -1.85 -9.41
CA LEU A 190 3.78 -2.32 -9.75
C LEU A 190 4.57 -2.75 -8.51
N LEU A 191 4.55 -1.93 -7.45
CA LEU A 191 5.22 -2.27 -6.19
C LEU A 191 4.62 -3.53 -5.53
N THR A 192 3.30 -3.70 -5.61
CA THR A 192 2.59 -4.88 -5.10
C THR A 192 3.02 -6.13 -5.86
N LEU A 193 3.09 -6.07 -7.19
CA LEU A 193 3.55 -7.18 -8.03
C LEU A 193 4.98 -7.56 -7.69
N VAL A 194 5.88 -6.57 -7.54
CA VAL A 194 7.28 -6.81 -7.14
C VAL A 194 7.35 -7.52 -5.78
N PHE A 195 6.59 -7.05 -4.78
CA PHE A 195 6.56 -7.70 -3.46
C PHE A 195 5.95 -9.10 -3.50
N ALA A 196 4.85 -9.29 -4.24
CA ALA A 196 4.19 -10.59 -4.35
C ALA A 196 5.08 -11.61 -5.07
N THR A 197 5.70 -11.23 -6.20
CA THR A 197 6.67 -12.08 -6.89
C THR A 197 7.87 -12.39 -5.98
N GLY A 198 8.39 -11.39 -5.26
CA GLY A 198 9.47 -11.60 -4.29
C GLY A 198 9.11 -12.60 -3.19
N LEU A 199 7.88 -12.53 -2.66
CA LEU A 199 7.38 -13.49 -1.66
C LEU A 199 7.23 -14.90 -2.23
N LEU A 200 6.68 -15.03 -3.44
CA LEU A 200 6.52 -16.33 -4.11
C LEU A 200 7.88 -16.97 -4.42
N LEU A 201 8.87 -16.17 -4.81
CA LEU A 201 10.25 -16.63 -5.04
C LEU A 201 10.96 -17.01 -3.74
N ALA A 202 10.79 -16.23 -2.66
CA ALA A 202 11.47 -16.50 -1.40
C ALA A 202 10.86 -17.67 -0.62
N ALA A 203 9.55 -17.89 -0.77
CA ALA A 203 8.80 -18.87 0.01
C ALA A 203 7.75 -19.58 -0.86
N PRO A 204 8.17 -20.49 -1.76
CA PRO A 204 7.23 -21.23 -2.60
C PRO A 204 6.35 -22.17 -1.74
N VAL A 205 5.05 -22.14 -1.99
CA VAL A 205 4.06 -23.01 -1.36
C VAL A 205 3.93 -24.30 -2.17
N TRP A 206 4.10 -25.43 -1.48
CA TRP A 206 3.99 -26.78 -2.06
C TRP A 206 3.23 -27.71 -1.12
N ILE A 207 2.64 -28.74 -1.71
CA ILE A 207 1.90 -29.81 -1.03
C ILE A 207 2.55 -31.15 -1.37
N THR A 208 2.56 -32.13 -0.46
CA THR A 208 2.95 -33.51 -0.76
C THR A 208 1.86 -34.26 -1.53
N GLN A 209 2.17 -35.43 -2.10
CA GLN A 209 1.16 -36.30 -2.72
C GLN A 209 0.02 -36.71 -1.76
N ASP A 210 0.29 -36.76 -0.45
CA ASP A 210 -0.71 -37.03 0.60
C ASP A 210 -1.51 -35.77 1.01
N GLU A 211 -1.53 -34.74 0.18
CA GLU A 211 -2.23 -33.47 0.42
C GLU A 211 -1.79 -32.72 1.70
N MET A 212 -0.53 -32.86 2.13
CA MET A 212 0.04 -32.13 3.27
C MET A 212 0.74 -30.83 2.81
N LEU A 213 0.28 -29.66 3.28
CA LEU A 213 0.95 -28.37 3.06
C LEU A 213 2.31 -28.39 3.75
N PHE A 214 3.37 -28.11 2.99
CA PHE A 214 4.75 -28.16 3.47
C PHE A 214 5.14 -29.50 4.16
N GLY A 215 4.38 -30.58 3.92
CA GLY A 215 4.58 -31.88 4.58
C GLY A 215 4.16 -31.94 6.05
N VAL A 216 3.54 -30.88 6.60
CA VAL A 216 3.20 -30.79 8.04
C VAL A 216 1.70 -30.64 8.29
N VAL A 217 1.00 -29.86 7.46
CA VAL A 217 -0.41 -29.53 7.71
C VAL A 217 -1.30 -30.33 6.75
N PRO A 218 -2.19 -31.22 7.24
CA PRO A 218 -3.13 -31.94 6.38
C PRO A 218 -4.13 -30.95 5.78
N VAL A 219 -4.19 -30.89 4.45
CA VAL A 219 -5.12 -30.00 3.72
C VAL A 219 -6.31 -30.78 3.16
N HIS A 220 -6.28 -32.12 3.21
CA HIS A 220 -7.35 -32.96 2.67
C HIS A 220 -8.73 -32.58 3.23
N GLU A 221 -8.84 -32.29 4.53
CA GLU A 221 -10.10 -31.93 5.17
C GLU A 221 -10.62 -30.56 4.68
N ALA A 222 -9.72 -29.57 4.56
CA ALA A 222 -10.06 -28.24 4.09
C ALA A 222 -10.45 -28.24 2.60
N LEU A 223 -9.75 -29.03 1.78
CA LEU A 223 -10.08 -29.21 0.35
C LEU A 223 -11.40 -29.95 0.17
N GLN A 224 -11.69 -30.97 0.98
CA GLN A 224 -12.99 -31.65 0.96
C GLN A 224 -14.13 -30.72 1.37
N GLN A 225 -13.96 -29.89 2.40
CA GLN A 225 -14.96 -28.90 2.80
C GLN A 225 -15.22 -27.84 1.71
N LEU A 226 -14.16 -27.36 1.05
CA LEU A 226 -14.30 -26.46 -0.11
C LEU A 226 -14.97 -27.14 -1.31
N ALA A 227 -14.69 -28.41 -1.55
CA ALA A 227 -15.33 -29.19 -2.60
C ALA A 227 -16.81 -29.50 -2.29
N GLN A 228 -17.19 -29.61 -1.02
CA GLN A 228 -18.59 -29.78 -0.60
C GLN A 228 -19.42 -28.51 -0.79
N LEU A 229 -18.83 -27.31 -0.59
CA LEU A 229 -19.45 -26.01 -0.89
C LEU A 229 -19.76 -25.80 -2.39
N ARG A 230 -19.33 -26.72 -3.26
CA ARG A 230 -19.60 -26.73 -4.70
C ARG A 230 -20.91 -27.44 -5.07
N ARG A 231 -21.49 -28.24 -4.17
CA ARG A 231 -22.79 -28.90 -4.37
C ARG A 231 -23.92 -28.04 -3.84
#